data_AF-A0A2S4W2R5-F1
#
_entry.id   AF-A0A2S4W2R5-F1
#
_cell.length_a   1.000
_cell.length_b   1.000
_cell.length_c   1.000
_cell.angle_alpha   90.00
_cell.angle_beta   90.00
_cell.angle_gamma   90.00
#
_symmetry.space_group_name_H-M   'P 1'
#
loop_
_entity.id
_entity.type
_entity.pdbx_description
1 polymer ?
#
loop_
_entity_poly.entity_id
_entity_poly.type
_entity_poly.pdbx_seq_one_letter_code
_entity_poly.pdbx_strand_id
1 'polypeptide(L)'
;MDTKKIQHFIHNGSTNQTLAPPDLRVLDGWKWSTLLGYNTAVKKFEDFKRSTGVTHYKLPITPKDVYSFVTWAGRGVGDEGTTKINATSLKNYLFAIKAWHTFHNALYPYQTERRVKLMLKASGRHDATIPKRPEKAPVLIADLADLF
;
A
#
# COMPACT_ATOMS: atom_id res chain seq x y z
N MET A 1 -2.97 20.94 6.76
CA MET A 1 -3.01 19.50 6.42
C MET A 1 -3.81 18.78 7.49
N ASP A 2 -4.77 17.92 7.13
CA ASP A 2 -5.62 17.22 8.11
C ASP A 2 -5.03 15.84 8.45
N THR A 3 -4.26 15.76 9.53
CA THR A 3 -3.53 14.54 9.95
C THR A 3 -4.45 13.36 10.26
N LYS A 4 -5.74 13.61 10.58
CA LYS A 4 -6.73 12.55 10.80
C LYS A 4 -6.94 11.67 9.57
N LYS A 5 -6.71 12.22 8.36
CA LYS A 5 -6.83 11.49 7.08
C LYS A 5 -5.63 10.59 6.77
N ILE A 6 -4.53 10.73 7.52
CA ILE A 6 -3.28 9.97 7.30
C ILE A 6 -2.81 9.21 8.56
N GLN A 7 -3.74 8.86 9.45
CA GLN A 7 -3.46 8.22 10.74
C GLN A 7 -2.62 6.92 10.62
N HIS A 8 -2.89 6.08 9.62
CA HIS A 8 -2.18 4.82 9.43
C HIS A 8 -0.70 5.06 9.12
N PHE A 9 -0.41 6.09 8.33
CA PHE A 9 0.97 6.48 8.04
C PHE A 9 1.68 7.10 9.25
N ILE A 10 0.96 7.90 10.04
CA ILE A 10 1.55 8.57 11.21
C ILE A 10 1.81 7.58 12.36
N HIS A 11 1.05 6.51 12.48
CA HIS A 11 1.27 5.51 13.53
C HIS A 11 2.52 4.68 13.27
N ASN A 12 3.22 4.30 14.35
CA ASN A 12 4.35 3.38 14.30
C ASN A 12 3.84 1.95 14.49
N GLY A 13 3.54 1.28 13.38
CA GLY A 13 2.80 0.03 13.40
C GLY A 13 1.40 0.20 13.99
N SER A 14 1.07 -0.62 14.98
CA SER A 14 -0.21 -0.55 15.70
C SER A 14 -0.22 0.48 16.84
N THR A 15 0.83 1.30 16.97
CA THR A 15 1.01 2.20 18.11
C THR A 15 0.79 3.64 17.68
N ASN A 16 -0.09 4.34 18.40
CA ASN A 16 -0.28 5.78 18.22
C ASN A 16 1.03 6.52 18.49
N GLN A 17 1.29 7.55 17.69
CA GLN A 17 2.47 8.38 17.84
C GLN A 17 2.06 9.84 17.89
N THR A 18 2.64 10.56 18.86
CA THR A 18 2.52 12.01 18.94
C THR A 18 3.49 12.63 17.95
N LEU A 19 2.99 13.50 17.08
CA LEU A 19 3.82 14.23 16.12
C LEU A 19 4.64 15.31 16.82
N ALA A 20 5.96 15.26 16.64
CA ALA A 20 6.89 16.32 17.03
C ALA A 20 7.10 17.32 15.88
N PRO A 21 7.65 18.52 16.14
CA PRO A 21 7.93 19.51 15.09
C PRO A 21 8.78 19.00 13.91
N PRO A 22 9.81 18.14 14.11
CA PRO A 22 10.54 17.54 12.99
C PRO A 22 9.66 16.67 12.10
N ASP A 23 8.73 15.90 12.68
CA ASP A 23 7.82 15.04 11.93
C ASP A 23 6.94 15.85 10.97
N LEU A 24 6.45 17.01 11.44
CA LEU A 24 5.67 17.93 10.61
C LEU A 24 6.50 18.44 9.41
N ARG A 25 7.78 18.78 9.62
CA ARG A 25 8.67 19.19 8.53
C ARG A 25 8.91 18.08 7.50
N VAL A 26 9.00 16.83 7.96
CA VAL A 26 9.12 15.66 7.06
C VAL A 26 7.83 15.48 6.26
N LEU A 27 6.65 15.62 6.89
CA LEU A 27 5.35 15.54 6.20
C LEU A 27 5.19 16.63 5.12
N ASP A 28 5.67 17.85 5.39
CA ASP A 28 5.67 18.95 4.41
C ASP A 28 6.55 18.65 3.18
N GLY A 29 7.49 17.69 3.29
CA GLY A 29 8.32 17.24 2.17
C GLY A 29 7.56 16.44 1.10
N TRP A 30 6.34 15.99 1.36
CA TRP A 30 5.51 15.27 0.40
C TRP A 30 4.25 16.04 0.02
N LYS A 31 3.85 15.90 -1.25
CA LYS A 31 2.52 16.38 -1.69
C LYS A 31 1.41 15.69 -0.90
N TRP A 32 0.33 16.41 -0.63
CA TRP A 32 -0.80 15.86 0.14
C TRP A 32 -1.40 14.59 -0.49
N SER A 33 -1.53 14.55 -1.81
CA SER A 33 -2.00 13.36 -2.55
C SER A 33 -1.08 12.15 -2.37
N THR A 34 0.23 12.36 -2.29
CA THR A 34 1.21 11.30 -2.04
C THR A 34 0.99 10.70 -0.65
N LEU A 35 0.77 11.53 0.37
CA LEU A 35 0.54 11.06 1.74
C LEU A 35 -0.77 10.30 1.90
N LEU A 36 -1.83 10.70 1.21
CA LEU A 36 -3.07 9.92 1.14
C LEU A 36 -2.83 8.54 0.50
N GLY A 37 -2.04 8.49 -0.58
CA GLY A 37 -1.61 7.23 -1.21
C GLY A 37 -0.78 6.36 -0.27
N TYR A 38 0.16 6.96 0.46
CA TYR A 38 0.99 6.25 1.43
C TYR A 38 0.18 5.69 2.59
N ASN A 39 -0.72 6.50 3.16
CA ASN A 39 -1.65 6.05 4.19
C ASN A 39 -2.51 4.87 3.72
N THR A 40 -2.99 4.91 2.49
CA THR A 40 -3.76 3.80 1.91
C THR A 40 -2.92 2.52 1.83
N ALA A 41 -1.64 2.63 1.46
CA ALA A 41 -0.73 1.49 1.41
C ALA A 41 -0.43 0.91 2.80
N VAL A 42 -0.18 1.77 3.80
CA VAL A 42 0.06 1.33 5.19
C VAL A 42 -1.19 0.67 5.76
N LYS A 43 -2.39 1.22 5.50
CA LYS A 43 -3.66 0.58 5.89
C LYS A 43 -3.79 -0.83 5.30
N LYS A 44 -3.46 -1.03 4.02
CA LYS A 44 -3.49 -2.38 3.42
C LYS A 44 -2.48 -3.33 4.06
N PHE A 45 -1.33 -2.81 4.51
CA PHE A 45 -0.37 -3.61 5.28
C PHE A 45 -0.90 -3.96 6.68
N GLU A 46 -1.59 -3.05 7.35
CA GLU A 46 -2.30 -3.34 8.61
C GLU A 46 -3.36 -4.43 8.42
N ASP A 47 -4.15 -4.35 7.35
CA ASP A 47 -5.16 -5.37 7.02
C ASP A 47 -4.51 -6.76 6.82
N PHE A 48 -3.35 -6.81 6.16
CA PHE A 48 -2.53 -8.02 6.06
C PHE A 48 -2.12 -8.55 7.45
N LYS A 49 -1.58 -7.69 8.32
CA LYS A 49 -1.15 -8.09 9.67
C LYS A 49 -2.34 -8.62 10.48
N ARG A 50 -3.49 -7.95 10.42
CA ARG A 50 -4.74 -8.38 11.06
C ARG A 50 -5.20 -9.74 10.54
N SER A 51 -5.19 -9.96 9.22
CA SER A 51 -5.58 -11.24 8.61
C SER A 51 -4.67 -12.41 8.99
N THR A 52 -3.43 -12.11 9.41
CA THR A 52 -2.45 -13.11 9.87
C THR A 52 -2.42 -13.23 11.40
N GLY A 53 -3.39 -12.64 12.10
CA GLY A 53 -3.52 -12.70 13.56
C GLY A 53 -2.59 -11.77 14.33
N VAL A 54 -1.85 -10.88 13.64
CA VAL A 54 -0.94 -9.92 14.28
C VAL A 54 -1.63 -8.57 14.42
N THR A 55 -2.13 -8.30 15.62
CA THR A 55 -2.81 -7.03 15.96
C THR A 55 -1.85 -5.99 16.57
N HIS A 56 -0.75 -6.44 17.16
CA HIS A 56 0.25 -5.58 17.78
C HIS A 56 1.62 -5.76 17.13
N TYR A 57 2.15 -4.67 16.57
CA TYR A 57 3.48 -4.63 15.98
C TYR A 57 3.99 -3.19 15.90
N LYS A 58 5.30 -3.03 15.76
CA LYS A 58 5.97 -1.75 15.55
C LYS A 58 6.98 -1.88 14.42
N LEU A 59 7.46 -0.76 13.90
CA LEU A 59 8.62 -0.72 13.02
C LEU A 59 9.91 -1.02 13.80
N PRO A 60 10.95 -1.59 13.17
CA PRO A 60 11.02 -1.96 11.74
C PRO A 60 10.25 -3.25 11.42
N ILE A 61 9.69 -3.35 10.21
CA ILE A 61 9.12 -4.62 9.74
C ILE A 61 10.24 -5.59 9.36
N THR A 62 9.98 -6.89 9.48
CA THR A 62 10.97 -7.92 9.16
C THR A 62 11.02 -8.22 7.66
N PRO A 63 12.11 -8.83 7.16
CA PRO A 63 12.15 -9.38 5.80
C PRO A 63 10.99 -10.34 5.50
N LYS A 64 10.60 -11.15 6.49
CA LYS A 64 9.47 -12.09 6.40
C LYS A 64 8.16 -11.34 6.21
N ASP A 65 7.93 -10.24 6.94
CA ASP A 65 6.74 -9.42 6.77
C ASP A 65 6.62 -8.88 5.33
N VAL A 66 7.72 -8.42 4.74
CA VAL A 66 7.74 -7.94 3.35
C VAL A 66 7.37 -9.05 2.38
N TYR A 67 7.99 -10.22 2.49
CA TYR A 67 7.69 -11.34 1.58
C TYR A 67 6.26 -11.84 1.75
N SER A 68 5.79 -11.99 2.99
CA SER A 68 4.42 -12.41 3.28
C SER A 68 3.41 -11.40 2.77
N PHE A 69 3.66 -10.10 2.95
CA PHE A 69 2.79 -9.04 2.43
C PHE A 69 2.70 -9.07 0.90
N VAL A 70 3.83 -9.19 0.21
CA VAL A 70 3.85 -9.27 -1.27
C VAL A 70 3.11 -10.50 -1.77
N THR A 71 3.25 -11.63 -1.09
CA THR A 71 2.51 -12.87 -1.41
C THR A 71 1.02 -12.72 -1.16
N TRP A 72 0.65 -12.11 -0.03
CA TRP A 72 -0.75 -11.91 0.37
C TRP A 72 -1.46 -10.89 -0.53
N ALA A 73 -0.83 -9.76 -0.86
CA ALA A 73 -1.43 -8.68 -1.64
C ALA A 73 -1.31 -8.89 -3.16
N GLY A 74 -0.26 -9.56 -3.62
CA GLY A 74 -0.01 -9.79 -5.05
C GLY A 74 -0.86 -10.92 -5.62
N ARG A 75 -1.25 -10.78 -6.89
CA ARG A 75 -1.96 -11.84 -7.64
C ARG A 75 -1.01 -13.00 -7.95
N GLY A 76 -1.54 -14.22 -7.88
CA GLY A 76 -0.79 -15.46 -8.09
C GLY A 76 -1.68 -16.59 -8.62
N VAL A 77 -1.08 -17.75 -8.93
CA VAL A 77 -1.79 -18.95 -9.40
C VAL A 77 -2.88 -19.34 -8.36
N GLY A 78 -4.14 -19.42 -8.81
CA GLY A 78 -5.24 -19.95 -7.99
C GLY A 78 -5.76 -19.00 -6.90
N ASP A 79 -5.40 -17.71 -6.92
CA ASP A 79 -5.77 -16.76 -5.87
C ASP A 79 -6.29 -15.43 -6.45
N GLU A 80 -7.62 -15.34 -6.60
CA GLU A 80 -8.36 -14.14 -7.03
C GLU A 80 -9.10 -13.46 -5.88
N GLY A 81 -8.60 -13.59 -4.64
CA GLY A 81 -9.22 -12.96 -3.47
C GLY A 81 -9.45 -11.45 -3.64
N THR A 82 -10.49 -10.91 -3.00
CA THR A 82 -10.85 -9.48 -3.05
C THR A 82 -9.74 -8.56 -2.50
N THR A 83 -8.80 -9.10 -1.74
CA THR A 83 -7.65 -8.39 -1.19
C THR A 83 -6.51 -8.21 -2.18
N LYS A 84 -6.57 -8.83 -3.37
CA LYS A 84 -5.48 -8.80 -4.35
C LYS A 84 -5.40 -7.49 -5.12
N ILE A 85 -4.17 -7.06 -5.38
CA ILE A 85 -3.85 -5.89 -6.20
C ILE A 85 -2.84 -6.27 -7.28
N ASN A 86 -2.85 -5.52 -8.39
CA ASN A 86 -1.89 -5.72 -9.46
C ASN A 86 -0.46 -5.35 -9.02
N ALA A 87 0.52 -5.84 -9.75
CA ALA A 87 1.94 -5.66 -9.48
C ALA A 87 2.36 -4.17 -9.49
N THR A 88 1.73 -3.33 -10.31
CA THR A 88 2.00 -1.88 -10.34
C THR A 88 1.56 -1.21 -9.05
N SER A 89 0.35 -1.48 -8.58
CA SER A 89 -0.15 -1.00 -7.29
C SER A 89 0.68 -1.55 -6.14
N LEU A 90 1.03 -2.84 -6.17
CA LEU A 90 1.85 -3.46 -5.12
C LEU A 90 3.25 -2.83 -5.04
N LYS A 91 3.86 -2.52 -6.19
CA LYS A 91 5.13 -1.78 -6.26
C LYS A 91 4.99 -0.40 -5.60
N ASN A 92 3.93 0.34 -5.89
CA ASN A 92 3.65 1.65 -5.27
C ASN A 92 3.45 1.53 -3.76
N TYR A 93 2.81 0.45 -3.30
CA TYR A 93 2.59 0.22 -1.88
C TYR A 93 3.90 -0.10 -1.16
N LEU A 94 4.80 -0.85 -1.78
CA LEU A 94 6.14 -1.09 -1.24
C LEU A 94 6.97 0.20 -1.13
N PHE A 95 6.84 1.12 -2.08
CA PHE A 95 7.46 2.45 -1.96
C PHE A 95 6.90 3.24 -0.78
N ALA A 96 5.57 3.23 -0.60
CA ALA A 96 4.94 3.85 0.55
C ALA A 96 5.39 3.25 1.88
N ILE A 97 5.54 1.92 1.97
CA ILE A 97 6.04 1.24 3.17
C ILE A 97 7.50 1.65 3.46
N LYS A 98 8.34 1.85 2.44
CA LYS A 98 9.69 2.41 2.63
C LYS A 98 9.62 3.84 3.17
N ALA A 99 8.79 4.70 2.60
CA ALA A 99 8.60 6.07 3.07
C ALA A 99 8.07 6.10 4.51
N TRP A 100 7.22 5.14 4.90
CA TRP A 100 6.75 4.98 6.27
C TRP A 100 7.90 4.67 7.24
N HIS A 101 8.83 3.80 6.85
CA HIS A 101 10.05 3.57 7.63
C HIS A 101 10.93 4.82 7.72
N THR A 102 11.11 5.54 6.61
CA THR A 102 11.87 6.80 6.59
C THR A 102 11.25 7.84 7.53
N PHE A 103 9.93 8.02 7.49
CA PHE A 103 9.21 8.96 8.35
C PHE A 103 9.43 8.64 9.84
N HIS A 104 9.38 7.36 10.20
CA HIS A 104 9.58 6.88 11.57
C HIS A 104 11.04 6.71 11.99
N ASN A 105 11.99 7.12 11.14
CA ASN A 105 13.43 6.89 11.34
C ASN A 105 13.75 5.42 11.69
N ALA A 106 13.03 4.47 11.07
CA ALA A 106 13.19 3.04 11.25
C ALA A 106 13.92 2.39 10.07
N LEU A 107 14.66 1.33 10.32
CA LEU A 107 15.38 0.59 9.27
C LEU A 107 14.41 -0.20 8.39
N TYR A 108 14.41 0.06 7.08
CA TYR A 108 13.70 -0.79 6.11
C TYR A 108 14.57 -2.01 5.74
N PRO A 109 14.01 -3.23 5.62
CA PRO A 109 14.77 -4.43 5.26
C PRO A 109 15.16 -4.48 3.76
N TYR A 110 16.13 -3.64 3.35
CA TYR A 110 16.60 -3.50 1.97
C TYR A 110 17.15 -4.78 1.34
N GLN A 111 17.63 -5.75 2.14
CA GLN A 111 18.06 -7.06 1.65
C GLN A 111 16.94 -7.82 0.92
N THR A 112 15.67 -7.44 1.11
CA THR A 112 14.53 -8.09 0.46
C THR A 112 14.35 -7.72 -1.02
N GLU A 113 14.91 -6.60 -1.48
CA GLU A 113 14.55 -5.99 -2.76
C GLU A 113 14.74 -6.90 -3.98
N ARG A 114 15.85 -7.63 -4.03
CA ARG A 114 16.16 -8.53 -5.15
C ARG A 114 15.10 -9.62 -5.29
N ARG A 115 14.71 -10.23 -4.17
CA ARG A 115 13.68 -11.28 -4.15
C ARG A 115 12.29 -10.71 -4.42
N VAL A 116 11.95 -9.56 -3.82
CA VAL A 116 10.67 -8.86 -4.06
C VAL A 116 10.52 -8.49 -5.54
N LYS A 117 11.58 -8.06 -6.22
CA LYS A 117 11.55 -7.78 -7.65
C LYS A 117 11.14 -9.00 -8.49
N LEU A 118 11.61 -10.19 -8.13
CA LEU A 118 11.20 -11.44 -8.79
C LEU A 118 9.73 -11.78 -8.49
N MET A 119 9.29 -11.58 -7.25
CA MET A 119 7.88 -11.80 -6.85
C MET A 119 6.93 -10.85 -7.60
N LEU A 120 7.28 -9.57 -7.73
CA LEU A 120 6.52 -8.60 -8.53
C LEU A 120 6.47 -8.99 -10.01
N LYS A 121 7.57 -9.52 -10.57
CA LYS A 121 7.59 -10.02 -11.95
C LYS A 121 6.65 -11.22 -12.13
N ALA A 122 6.60 -12.12 -11.15
CA ALA A 122 5.66 -13.24 -11.17
C ALA A 122 4.20 -12.76 -11.08
N SER A 123 3.89 -11.82 -10.17
CA SER A 123 2.56 -11.22 -10.07
C SER A 123 2.16 -10.49 -11.35
N GLY A 124 3.08 -9.77 -12.00
CA GLY A 124 2.81 -9.08 -13.26
C GLY A 124 2.54 -10.02 -14.43
N ARG A 125 3.15 -11.22 -14.45
CA ARG A 125 2.80 -12.26 -15.43
C ARG A 125 1.37 -12.75 -15.24
N HIS A 126 0.91 -12.88 -13.99
CA HIS A 126 -0.49 -13.20 -13.69
C HIS A 126 -1.45 -12.05 -14.02
N ASP A 127 -1.07 -10.81 -13.76
CA ASP A 127 -1.90 -9.67 -14.15
C ASP A 127 -2.18 -9.65 -15.65
N ALA A 128 -1.23 -10.11 -16.46
CA ALA A 128 -1.36 -10.19 -17.92
C ALA A 128 -2.29 -11.32 -18.41
N THR A 129 -2.57 -12.34 -17.59
CA THR A 129 -3.53 -13.41 -17.95
C THR A 129 -4.97 -13.02 -17.64
N ILE A 130 -5.19 -12.01 -16.81
CA ILE A 130 -6.53 -11.54 -16.45
C ILE A 130 -7.04 -10.67 -17.61
N PRO A 131 -8.21 -10.99 -18.19
CA PRO A 131 -8.80 -10.17 -19.24
C PRO A 131 -8.92 -8.72 -18.78
N LYS A 132 -8.53 -7.78 -19.65
CA LYS A 132 -8.77 -6.36 -19.38
C LYS A 132 -10.28 -6.18 -19.23
N ARG A 133 -10.70 -5.50 -18.17
CA ARG A 133 -12.11 -5.08 -18.07
C ARG A 133 -12.46 -4.31 -19.35
N PRO A 134 -13.65 -4.54 -19.93
CA PRO A 134 -14.11 -3.72 -21.03
C PRO A 134 -13.99 -2.25 -20.63
N GLU A 135 -13.49 -1.43 -21.54
CA GLU A 135 -13.45 0.01 -21.31
C GLU A 135 -14.85 0.49 -20.96
N LYS A 136 -14.95 1.43 -20.01
CA LYS A 136 -16.25 2.00 -19.67
C LYS A 136 -16.86 2.56 -20.95
N ALA A 137 -18.12 2.20 -21.22
CA ALA A 137 -18.84 2.78 -22.34
C ALA A 137 -18.78 4.32 -22.24
N PRO A 138 -18.63 5.03 -23.36
CA PRO A 138 -18.72 6.49 -23.37
C PRO A 138 -20.01 6.93 -22.69
N VAL A 139 -19.93 7.96 -21.84
CA VAL A 139 -21.15 8.60 -21.31
C VAL A 139 -21.83 9.32 -22.48
N LEU A 140 -23.05 8.91 -22.81
CA LEU A 140 -23.85 9.51 -23.87
C LEU A 140 -24.64 10.70 -23.33
N ILE A 141 -25.07 11.61 -24.22
CA ILE A 141 -25.93 12.75 -23.84
C ILE A 141 -27.24 12.28 -23.20
N ALA A 142 -27.76 11.11 -23.61
CA ALA A 142 -28.93 10.48 -22.99
C ALA A 142 -28.69 10.15 -21.50
N ASP A 143 -27.51 9.63 -21.15
CA ASP A 143 -27.16 9.31 -19.76
C ASP A 143 -27.08 10.56 -18.87
N LEU A 144 -26.86 11.74 -19.46
CA LEU A 144 -26.85 13.03 -18.77
C LEU A 144 -28.25 13.61 -18.58
N ALA A 145 -29.20 13.27 -19.45
CA ALA A 145 -30.58 13.71 -19.34
C ALA A 145 -31.30 13.02 -18.16
N ASP A 146 -30.91 11.79 -17.82
CA ASP A 146 -31.47 11.01 -16.71
C ASP A 146 -30.92 11.41 -15.32
N LEU A 147 -30.04 12.42 -15.26
CA LEU A 147 -29.50 12.97 -13.99
C LEU A 147 -30.34 14.12 -13.42
N PHE A 148 -31.41 14.55 -14.12
CA PHE A 148 -32.27 15.68 -13.74
C PHE A 148 -33.74 15.27 -13.61
#